data_AF-A0AAU2CQ00-F1
#
_entry.id   AF-A0AAU2CQ00-F1
#
_cell.length_a   1.000
_cell.length_b   1.000
_cell.length_c   1.000
_cell.angle_alpha   90.00
_cell.angle_beta   90.00
_cell.angle_gamma   90.00
#
_symmetry.space_group_name_H-M   'P 1'
#
loop_
_entity.id
_entity.type
_entity.pdbx_description
1 polymer ?
#
loop_
_entity_poly.entity_id
_entity_poly.type
_entity_poly.pdbx_seq_one_letter_code
_entity_poly.pdbx_strand_id
1 'polypeptide(L)'
;MSDHAMVRRAAEQGLRAGSFSELLDQALAVDAQGAALFRRRARLVGRAAALLLDMFDPEVLVVVELGVGRLPECLADLPAEVAERSWVCDDPERAVVLSSFNGWLLATAGGAVALGSLYADSLGHGPRCPPSPERICVPT
;
A
#
# COMPACT_ATOMS: atom_id res chain seq x y z
N MET A 1 0.05 6.24 -12.86
CA MET A 1 -1.30 6.33 -13.46
C MET A 1 -2.29 6.09 -12.34
N SER A 2 -3.31 6.94 -12.18
CA SER A 2 -4.31 6.77 -11.11
C SER A 2 -5.41 5.76 -11.51
N ASP A 3 -6.20 5.32 -10.53
CA ASP A 3 -7.30 4.37 -10.74
C ASP A 3 -8.38 4.94 -11.66
N HIS A 4 -8.76 6.21 -11.47
CA HIS A 4 -9.67 6.91 -12.38
C HIS A 4 -9.10 7.01 -13.79
N ALA A 5 -7.79 7.27 -13.93
CA ALA A 5 -7.15 7.30 -15.25
C ALA A 5 -7.14 5.91 -15.92
N MET A 6 -7.06 4.83 -15.15
CA MET A 6 -7.19 3.46 -15.67
C MET A 6 -8.58 3.18 -16.19
N VAL A 7 -9.61 3.47 -15.40
CA VAL A 7 -11.01 3.24 -15.81
C VAL A 7 -11.34 4.04 -17.07
N ARG A 8 -10.94 5.32 -17.11
CA ARG A 8 -11.11 6.16 -18.32
C ARG A 8 -10.41 5.53 -19.54
N ARG A 9 -9.17 5.06 -19.37
CA ARG A 9 -8.40 4.47 -20.47
C ARG A 9 -8.94 3.11 -20.92
N ALA A 10 -9.49 2.33 -20.00
CA ALA A 10 -10.20 1.09 -20.31
C ALA A 10 -11.44 1.39 -21.16
N ALA A 11 -12.21 2.42 -20.80
CA ALA A 11 -13.37 2.87 -21.58
C ALA A 11 -12.98 3.34 -22.99
N GLU A 12 -11.88 4.08 -23.13
CA GLU A 12 -11.31 4.46 -24.45
C GLU A 12 -10.94 3.24 -25.32
N GLN A 13 -10.69 2.08 -24.70
CA GLN A 13 -10.36 0.82 -25.37
C GLN A 13 -11.58 -0.11 -25.55
N GLY A 14 -12.78 0.34 -25.17
CA GLY A 14 -14.01 -0.43 -25.29
C GLY A 14 -14.31 -1.37 -24.11
N LEU A 15 -13.46 -1.39 -23.08
CA LEU A 15 -13.69 -2.14 -21.85
C LEU A 15 -14.69 -1.37 -20.97
N ARG A 16 -15.75 -2.05 -20.53
CA ARG A 16 -16.81 -1.45 -19.71
C ARG A 16 -16.62 -1.84 -18.25
N ALA A 17 -16.03 -0.95 -17.45
CA ALA A 17 -15.95 -1.05 -16.01
C ALA A 17 -16.36 0.30 -15.38
N GLY A 18 -17.22 0.28 -14.36
CA GLY A 18 -17.64 1.46 -13.62
C GLY A 18 -16.65 1.87 -12.51
N SER A 19 -15.77 0.95 -12.12
CA SER A 19 -14.78 1.17 -11.07
C SER A 19 -13.48 0.43 -11.35
N PHE A 20 -12.41 0.77 -10.62
CA PHE A 20 -11.13 0.07 -10.70
C PHE A 20 -11.25 -1.39 -10.24
N SER A 21 -12.04 -1.65 -9.18
CA SER A 21 -12.27 -3.01 -8.69
C SER A 21 -12.96 -3.87 -9.74
N GLU A 22 -14.01 -3.34 -10.40
CA GLU A 22 -14.67 -4.04 -11.51
C GLU A 22 -13.70 -4.32 -12.67
N LEU A 23 -12.83 -3.36 -13.00
CA LEU A 23 -11.81 -3.54 -14.05
C LEU A 23 -10.79 -4.62 -13.66
N LEU A 24 -10.40 -4.70 -12.39
CA LEU A 24 -9.50 -5.72 -11.88
C LEU A 24 -10.16 -7.10 -11.89
N ASP A 25 -11.42 -7.20 -11.47
CA ASP A 25 -12.18 -8.44 -11.50
C ASP A 25 -12.33 -8.97 -12.95
N GLN A 26 -12.57 -8.07 -13.91
CA GLN A 26 -12.59 -8.41 -15.34
C GLN A 26 -11.24 -8.91 -15.83
N ALA A 27 -10.14 -8.25 -15.48
CA ALA A 27 -8.80 -8.68 -15.86
C ALA A 27 -8.47 -10.07 -15.29
N LEU A 28 -8.86 -10.36 -14.04
CA LEU A 28 -8.69 -11.66 -13.39
C LEU A 28 -9.50 -12.78 -14.07
N ALA A 29 -10.64 -12.45 -14.69
CA ALA A 29 -11.51 -13.40 -15.38
C ALA A 29 -11.01 -13.82 -16.78
N VAL A 30 -9.73 -13.60 -17.10
CA VAL A 30 -9.06 -13.91 -18.39
C VAL A 30 -9.38 -12.91 -19.51
N ASP A 31 -9.39 -11.61 -19.19
CA ASP A 31 -9.35 -10.55 -20.19
C ASP A 31 -7.90 -10.09 -20.45
N ALA A 32 -7.33 -10.53 -21.58
CA ALA A 32 -5.98 -10.16 -22.00
C ALA A 32 -5.81 -8.64 -22.22
N GLN A 33 -6.88 -7.92 -22.59
CA GLN A 33 -6.83 -6.47 -22.76
C GLN A 33 -6.78 -5.76 -21.40
N GLY A 34 -7.61 -6.19 -20.44
CA GLY A 34 -7.55 -5.77 -19.05
C GLY A 34 -6.15 -5.97 -18.45
N ALA A 35 -5.58 -7.17 -18.59
CA ALA A 35 -4.23 -7.49 -18.10
C ALA A 35 -3.15 -6.53 -18.68
N ALA A 36 -3.26 -6.14 -19.96
CA ALA A 36 -2.31 -5.24 -20.60
C ALA A 36 -2.27 -3.83 -19.96
N LEU A 37 -3.42 -3.33 -19.49
CA LEU A 37 -3.49 -2.05 -18.77
C LEU A 37 -2.77 -2.12 -17.42
N PHE A 38 -2.96 -3.21 -16.68
CA PHE A 38 -2.28 -3.46 -15.40
C PHE A 38 -0.77 -3.63 -15.59
N ARG A 39 -0.34 -4.37 -16.61
CA ARG A 39 1.09 -4.47 -16.97
C ARG A 39 1.72 -3.12 -17.28
N ARG A 40 1.01 -2.27 -18.04
CA ARG A 40 1.50 -0.91 -18.31
C ARG A 40 1.60 -0.08 -17.03
N ARG A 41 0.66 -0.23 -16.10
CA ARG A 41 0.74 0.42 -14.79
C ARG A 41 1.94 -0.11 -13.99
N ALA A 42 2.14 -1.42 -13.92
CA ALA A 42 3.26 -2.05 -13.24
C ALA A 42 4.59 -1.46 -13.72
N ARG A 43 4.76 -1.30 -15.04
CA ARG A 43 5.96 -0.67 -15.61
C ARG A 43 6.14 0.79 -15.20
N LEU A 44 5.05 1.58 -15.20
CA LEU A 44 5.11 2.98 -14.73
C LEU A 44 5.45 3.07 -13.23
N VAL A 45 4.97 2.11 -12.43
CA VAL A 45 5.31 2.02 -11.01
C VAL A 45 6.77 1.62 -10.82
N GLY A 46 7.28 0.64 -11.57
CA GLY A 46 8.70 0.26 -11.55
C GLY A 46 9.63 1.42 -11.92
N ARG A 47 9.25 2.24 -12.91
CA ARG A 47 9.97 3.48 -13.26
C ARG A 47 10.03 4.47 -12.11
N ALA A 48 8.91 4.65 -11.42
CA ALA A 48 8.85 5.53 -10.26
C ALA A 48 9.68 4.95 -9.11
N ALA A 49 9.63 3.64 -8.89
CA ALA A 49 10.42 2.94 -7.89
C ALA A 49 11.93 3.11 -8.13
N ALA A 50 12.40 2.97 -9.37
CA ALA A 50 13.80 3.22 -9.73
C ALA A 50 14.26 4.63 -9.33
N LEU A 51 13.47 5.65 -9.68
CA LEU A 51 13.77 7.05 -9.33
C LEU A 51 13.79 7.28 -7.81
N LEU A 52 12.86 6.65 -7.07
CA LEU A 52 12.79 6.78 -5.62
C LEU A 52 13.97 6.07 -4.94
N LEU A 53 14.38 4.91 -5.44
CA LEU A 53 15.58 4.22 -4.99
C LEU A 53 16.82 5.09 -5.18
N ASP A 54 17.02 5.62 -6.40
CA ASP A 54 18.18 6.47 -6.69
C ASP A 54 18.20 7.77 -5.86
N MET A 55 17.03 8.30 -5.49
CA MET A 55 16.92 9.56 -4.76
C MET A 55 17.09 9.39 -3.24
N PHE A 56 16.56 8.30 -2.68
CA PHE A 56 16.50 8.12 -1.23
C PHE A 56 17.39 7.01 -0.68
N ASP A 57 17.90 6.13 -1.55
CA ASP A 57 18.71 4.95 -1.21
C ASP A 57 18.16 4.14 -0.01
N PRO A 58 16.85 3.78 -0.01
CA PRO A 58 16.31 2.96 1.07
C PRO A 58 16.78 1.51 0.91
N GLU A 59 16.96 0.80 2.03
CA GLU A 59 17.26 -0.64 2.01
C GLU A 59 16.11 -1.44 1.35
N VAL A 60 14.86 -1.05 1.61
CA VAL A 60 13.67 -1.68 1.02
C VAL A 60 12.61 -0.62 0.70
N LEU A 61 12.11 -0.65 -0.54
CA LEU A 61 10.96 0.12 -1.01
C LEU A 61 9.71 -0.79 -1.07
N VAL A 62 8.72 -0.49 -0.22
CA VAL A 62 7.45 -1.23 -0.20
C VAL A 62 6.45 -0.58 -1.15
N VAL A 63 5.97 -1.34 -2.12
CA VAL A 63 4.98 -0.91 -3.12
C VAL A 63 3.59 -1.40 -2.74
N VAL A 64 2.64 -0.47 -2.71
CA VAL A 64 1.21 -0.75 -2.57
C VAL A 64 0.55 -0.58 -3.93
N GLU A 65 0.31 -1.69 -4.61
CA GLU A 65 -0.30 -1.69 -5.94
C GLU A 65 -1.20 -2.93 -6.09
N LEU A 66 -2.52 -2.71 -6.20
CA LEU A 66 -3.51 -3.79 -6.17
C LEU A 66 -3.47 -4.70 -7.41
N GLY A 67 -3.09 -4.17 -8.57
CA GLY A 67 -2.95 -4.95 -9.81
C GLY A 67 -1.80 -5.94 -9.74
N VAL A 68 -0.60 -5.48 -9.42
CA VAL A 68 0.61 -6.30 -9.28
C VAL A 68 0.45 -7.35 -8.18
N GLY A 69 -0.19 -7.00 -7.06
CA GLY A 69 -0.45 -7.95 -5.97
C GLY A 69 -1.49 -9.03 -6.28
N ARG A 70 -2.25 -8.92 -7.38
CA ARG A 70 -3.34 -9.86 -7.72
C ARG A 70 -3.17 -10.54 -9.08
N LEU A 71 -2.45 -9.92 -10.02
CA LEU A 71 -2.20 -10.42 -11.37
C LEU A 71 -0.75 -10.90 -11.48
N PRO A 72 -0.49 -12.23 -11.43
CA PRO A 72 0.86 -12.78 -11.46
C PRO A 72 1.71 -12.30 -12.65
N GLU A 73 1.07 -12.09 -13.80
CA GLU A 73 1.71 -11.59 -15.03
C GLU A 73 2.28 -10.18 -14.91
N CYS A 74 1.88 -9.41 -13.90
CA CYS A 74 2.40 -8.07 -13.62
C CYS A 74 3.59 -8.08 -12.65
N LEU A 75 3.83 -9.20 -11.95
CA LEU A 75 4.85 -9.30 -10.90
C LEU A 75 6.27 -9.03 -11.40
N ALA A 76 6.58 -9.50 -12.62
CA ALA A 76 7.91 -9.35 -13.20
C ALA A 76 8.16 -7.94 -13.81
N ASP A 77 7.11 -7.22 -14.19
CA ASP A 77 7.24 -5.93 -14.89
C ASP A 77 7.85 -4.84 -13.98
N LEU A 78 7.60 -4.91 -12.67
CA LEU A 78 8.07 -3.93 -11.71
C LEU A 78 9.58 -4.05 -11.42
N PRO A 79 10.11 -5.20 -10.96
CA PRO A 79 11.55 -5.35 -10.71
C PRO A 79 12.38 -5.24 -12.00
N ALA A 80 11.83 -5.64 -13.16
CA ALA A 80 12.51 -5.46 -14.44
C ALA A 80 12.73 -3.97 -14.79
N GLU A 81 11.73 -3.11 -14.57
CA GLU A 81 11.89 -1.67 -14.82
C GLU A 81 12.82 -1.00 -13.80
N VAL A 82 12.94 -1.56 -12.59
CA VAL A 82 13.94 -1.11 -11.60
C VAL A 82 15.35 -1.52 -12.04
N ALA A 83 15.54 -2.79 -12.43
CA ALA A 83 16.81 -3.32 -12.94
C ALA A 83 17.34 -2.52 -14.14
N GLU A 84 16.44 -2.10 -15.04
CA GLU A 84 16.80 -1.35 -16.25
C GLU A 84 17.21 0.10 -15.93
N ARG A 85 16.70 0.70 -14.84
CA ARG A 85 16.69 2.16 -14.69
C ARG A 85 17.36 2.71 -13.45
N SER A 86 17.42 1.94 -12.37
CA SER A 86 18.08 2.39 -11.14
C SER A 86 19.59 2.29 -11.31
N TRP A 87 20.29 3.30 -10.83
CA TRP A 87 21.76 3.34 -10.82
C TRP A 87 22.35 2.72 -9.55
N VAL A 88 21.58 2.69 -8.47
CA VAL A 88 22.06 2.27 -7.14
C VAL A 88 21.55 0.88 -6.73
N CYS A 89 20.58 0.31 -7.46
CA CYS A 89 19.95 -0.95 -7.09
C CYS A 89 20.59 -2.16 -7.78
N ASP A 90 21.33 -2.96 -7.01
CA ASP A 90 21.97 -4.20 -7.49
C ASP A 90 21.03 -5.42 -7.45
N ASP A 91 20.06 -5.44 -6.53
CA ASP A 91 19.10 -6.55 -6.35
C ASP A 91 17.66 -6.02 -6.26
N PRO A 92 16.99 -5.80 -7.41
CA PRO A 92 15.63 -5.26 -7.46
C PRO A 92 14.57 -6.13 -6.80
N GLU A 93 14.73 -7.46 -6.81
CA GLU A 93 13.76 -8.38 -6.21
C GLU A 93 13.74 -8.31 -4.69
N ARG A 94 14.88 -7.95 -4.08
CA ARG A 94 14.97 -7.69 -2.64
C ARG A 94 14.67 -6.25 -2.26
N ALA A 95 15.14 -5.30 -3.08
CA ALA A 95 15.01 -3.89 -2.79
C ALA A 95 13.57 -3.39 -2.99
N VAL A 96 12.77 -4.02 -3.86
CA VAL A 96 11.38 -3.59 -4.10
C VAL A 96 10.40 -4.72 -3.88
N VAL A 97 9.64 -4.60 -2.80
CA VAL A 97 8.69 -5.63 -2.35
C VAL A 97 7.27 -5.11 -2.37
N LEU A 98 6.32 -5.98 -2.64
CA LEU A 98 4.90 -5.65 -2.49
C LEU A 98 4.51 -5.66 -1.03
N SER A 99 3.55 -4.82 -0.66
CA SER A 99 2.91 -4.90 0.65
C SER A 99 2.28 -6.29 0.86
N SER A 100 2.44 -6.83 2.07
CA SER A 100 1.77 -8.06 2.50
C SER A 100 0.30 -7.83 2.88
N PHE A 101 -0.14 -6.57 3.05
CA PHE A 101 -1.49 -6.21 3.46
C PHE A 101 -2.45 -6.04 2.27
N ASN A 102 -2.40 -6.94 1.29
CA ASN A 102 -3.19 -6.87 0.05
C ASN A 102 -4.69 -6.91 0.35
N GLY A 103 -5.41 -5.83 0.02
CA GLY A 103 -6.85 -5.67 0.28
C GLY A 103 -7.21 -5.26 1.72
N TRP A 104 -6.25 -5.25 2.64
CA TRP A 104 -6.47 -4.91 4.05
C TRP A 104 -5.68 -3.68 4.51
N LEU A 105 -4.78 -3.15 3.68
CA LEU A 105 -3.85 -2.08 4.04
C LEU A 105 -4.50 -0.93 4.79
N LEU A 106 -5.62 -0.38 4.29
CA LEU A 106 -6.26 0.77 4.92
C LEU A 106 -6.88 0.41 6.28
N ALA A 107 -7.47 -0.78 6.40
CA ALA A 107 -7.99 -1.27 7.67
C ALA A 107 -6.86 -1.50 8.68
N THR A 108 -5.76 -2.14 8.25
CA THR A 108 -4.57 -2.37 9.07
C THR A 108 -3.91 -1.06 9.49
N ALA A 109 -3.74 -0.11 8.56
CA ALA A 109 -3.15 1.19 8.84
C ALA A 109 -4.00 1.99 9.84
N GLY A 110 -5.33 1.99 9.66
CA GLY A 110 -6.26 2.62 10.61
C GLY A 110 -6.15 2.02 12.01
N GLY A 111 -6.10 0.69 12.12
CA GLY A 111 -5.89 -0.01 13.39
C GLY A 111 -4.54 0.31 14.02
N ALA A 112 -3.47 0.34 13.23
CA ALA A 112 -2.12 0.66 13.71
C ALA A 112 -2.03 2.09 14.27
N VAL A 113 -2.66 3.06 13.61
CA VAL A 113 -2.72 4.45 14.12
C VAL A 113 -3.49 4.53 15.43
N ALA A 114 -4.65 3.85 15.53
CA ALA A 114 -5.46 3.85 16.74
C ALA A 114 -4.75 3.16 17.93
N LEU A 115 -4.04 2.06 17.67
CA LEU A 115 -3.24 1.39 18.70
C LEU A 115 -1.99 2.20 19.06
N GLY A 116 -1.37 2.85 18.08
CA GLY A 116 -0.19 3.69 18.30
C GLY A 116 -0.46 4.82 19.28
N SER A 117 -1.62 5.47 19.20
CA SER A 117 -2.00 6.51 20.16
C SER A 117 -2.27 5.93 21.56
N LEU A 118 -2.91 4.77 21.65
CA LEU A 118 -3.18 4.10 22.92
C LEU A 118 -1.89 3.66 23.63
N TYR A 119 -0.93 3.11 22.88
CA TYR A 119 0.34 2.61 23.44
C TYR A 119 1.43 3.68 23.56
N ALA A 120 1.25 4.87 22.98
CA ALA A 120 2.19 5.98 23.12
C ALA A 120 2.36 6.45 24.58
N ASP A 121 1.34 6.24 25.42
CA ASP A 121 1.42 6.43 26.86
C ASP A 121 0.81 5.23 27.59
N SER A 122 1.56 4.14 27.62
CA SER A 122 1.16 2.89 28.28
C SER A 122 0.99 3.00 29.80
N LEU A 123 1.43 4.11 30.43
CA LEU A 123 1.34 4.30 31.89
C LEU A 123 0.29 5.35 32.31
N GLY A 124 -0.10 6.28 31.43
CA GLY A 124 -1.08 7.33 31.72
C GLY A 124 -2.56 6.94 31.50
N HIS A 125 -2.84 5.82 30.83
CA HIS A 125 -4.20 5.37 30.48
C HIS A 125 -4.80 4.35 31.46
N GLY A 126 -4.13 4.03 32.57
CA GLY A 126 -4.71 3.22 33.63
C GLY A 126 -5.97 3.87 34.21
N PRO A 127 -6.94 3.10 34.75
CA PRO A 127 -8.09 3.69 35.44
C PRO A 127 -7.57 4.63 36.52
N ARG A 128 -7.87 5.93 36.39
CA ARG A 128 -7.57 6.89 37.43
C ARG A 128 -8.35 6.44 38.67
N CYS A 129 -7.64 6.07 39.72
CA CYS A 129 -8.25 5.85 41.02
C CYS A 129 -9.02 7.14 41.36
N PRO A 130 -10.34 7.08 41.63
CA PRO A 130 -11.05 8.26 42.07
C PRO A 130 -10.35 8.80 43.33
N PRO A 131 -10.20 10.13 43.48
CA PRO A 131 -9.57 10.68 44.68
C PRO A 131 -10.30 10.13 45.90
N SER A 132 -9.55 9.49 46.80
CA SER A 132 -10.09 9.01 48.07
C SER A 132 -10.75 10.18 48.78
N PRO A 133 -11.99 10.05 49.31
CA PRO A 133 -12.58 11.11 50.12
C PRO A 133 -11.62 11.39 51.28
N GLU A 134 -11.23 12.65 51.42
CA GLU A 134 -10.32 13.12 52.45
C GLU A 134 -10.76 12.61 53.82
N ARG A 135 -9.77 12.15 54.60
CA ARG A 135 -9.94 11.80 56.01
C ARG A 135 -10.61 12.98 56.73
N ILE A 136 -11.79 12.73 57.27
CA ILE A 136 -12.46 13.59 58.24
C ILE A 136 -11.49 13.79 59.42
N CYS A 137 -10.90 14.98 59.54
CA CYS A 137 -10.23 15.40 60.77
C CYS A 137 -11.30 15.60 61.85
N VAL A 138 -11.30 14.74 62.87
CA VAL A 138 -12.09 14.94 64.09
C VAL A 138 -11.29 15.85 65.03
N PRO A 139 -11.79 17.03 65.42
CA PRO A 139 -11.14 17.85 66.43
C PRO A 139 -11.43 17.27 67.84
N THR A 140 -10.38 17.18 68.65
CA THR A 140 -10.43 16.95 70.11
C THR A 140 -10.90 18.19 70.85
#